data_AF-A0A6C0VLY2-F1
#
_entry.id   AF-A0A6C0VLY2-F1
#
_cell.length_a   1.000
_cell.length_b   1.000
_cell.length_c   1.000
_cell.angle_alpha   90.00
_cell.angle_beta   90.00
_cell.angle_gamma   90.00
#
_symmetry.space_group_name_H-M   'P 1'
#
loop_
_entity.id
_entity.type
_entity.pdbx_description
1 polymer ?
#
loop_
_entity_poly.entity_id
_entity_poly.type
_entity_poly.pdbx_seq_one_letter_code
_entity_poly.pdbx_strand_id
1 'polypeptide(L)'
;MINIVALGYAHKTNFLKFRILEALFHSKEPLTTRDIEKMTGIQYTTISAAMSRYQKIHKRNGKIIKLPYIRRLEKKASNGLYRYKITKKGIEAYASYLQRIRRGVSLKRVGKTRRMETYGKFPHGPIKTEEDLKLLPEQLLPYYVMTQVGKEFDEKHGIDKATHVFKIEKRVRELRKEEEAEDFMV
;
A
#
# COMPACT_ATOMS: atom_id res chain seq x y z
N MET A 1 -3.46 6.02 21.13
CA MET A 1 -3.22 6.00 19.67
C MET A 1 -3.79 4.69 19.12
N ILE A 2 -4.90 4.73 18.35
CA ILE A 2 -5.50 3.50 17.80
C ILE A 2 -4.49 2.90 16.81
N ASN A 3 -3.96 1.73 17.15
CA ASN A 3 -3.02 1.03 16.30
C ASN A 3 -3.79 0.47 15.10
N ILE A 4 -3.78 1.16 13.95
CA ILE A 4 -4.47 0.76 12.72
C ILE A 4 -4.09 -0.68 12.29
N VAL A 5 -2.90 -1.11 12.70
CA VAL A 5 -2.35 -2.46 12.57
C VAL A 5 -3.25 -3.55 13.18
N ALA A 6 -4.06 -3.21 14.19
CA ALA A 6 -4.81 -4.15 15.01
C ALA A 6 -6.31 -4.22 14.67
N LEU A 7 -6.75 -3.60 13.57
CA LEU A 7 -8.17 -3.61 13.17
C LEU A 7 -8.62 -4.94 12.55
N GLY A 8 -7.83 -6.01 12.67
CA GLY A 8 -8.28 -7.36 12.27
C GLY A 8 -8.28 -7.64 10.75
N TYR A 9 -7.82 -6.69 9.94
CA TYR A 9 -7.72 -6.84 8.49
C TYR A 9 -6.28 -6.73 8.01
N ALA A 10 -5.93 -7.59 7.06
CA ALA A 10 -4.66 -7.63 6.38
C ALA A 10 -4.82 -7.34 4.88
N HIS A 11 -3.72 -6.95 4.24
CA HIS A 11 -3.68 -6.72 2.81
C HIS A 11 -3.28 -8.00 2.08
N LYS A 12 -3.94 -8.36 0.97
CA LYS A 12 -3.41 -9.40 0.06
C LYS A 12 -1.99 -9.02 -0.37
N THR A 13 -1.10 -9.99 -0.60
CA THR A 13 0.33 -9.73 -0.85
C THR A 13 0.63 -8.68 -1.92
N ASN A 14 -0.09 -8.68 -3.04
CA ASN A 14 0.11 -7.68 -4.11
C ASN A 14 -0.57 -6.34 -3.78
N PHE A 15 -1.57 -6.34 -2.90
CA PHE A 15 -2.20 -5.12 -2.40
C PHE A 15 -1.33 -4.42 -1.36
N LEU A 16 -0.67 -5.18 -0.48
CA LEU A 16 0.38 -4.67 0.39
C LEU A 16 1.49 -3.98 -0.43
N LYS A 17 1.94 -4.62 -1.50
CA LYS A 17 2.91 -4.03 -2.44
C LYS A 17 2.38 -2.73 -3.05
N PHE A 18 1.12 -2.70 -3.49
CA PHE A 18 0.49 -1.50 -4.02
C PHE A 18 0.53 -0.35 -3.00
N ARG A 19 0.10 -0.57 -1.74
CA ARG A 19 0.08 0.47 -0.70
C ARG A 19 1.46 1.01 -0.35
N ILE A 20 2.46 0.13 -0.31
CA ILE A 20 3.85 0.55 -0.10
C ILE A 20 4.35 1.41 -1.27
N LEU A 21 4.04 1.02 -2.51
CA LEU A 21 4.44 1.81 -3.69
C LEU A 21 3.67 3.12 -3.80
N GLU A 22 2.40 3.14 -3.40
CA GLU A 22 1.57 4.35 -3.31
C GLU A 22 2.21 5.38 -2.36
N ALA A 23 2.55 4.97 -1.14
CA ALA A 23 3.21 5.86 -0.17
C ALA A 23 4.53 6.42 -0.72
N LEU A 24 5.37 5.56 -1.31
CA LEU A 24 6.64 5.99 -1.91
C LEU A 24 6.48 6.83 -3.18
N PHE A 25 5.36 6.71 -3.90
CA PHE A 25 5.07 7.50 -5.09
C PHE A 25 4.63 8.92 -4.74
N HIS A 26 3.82 9.07 -3.69
CA HIS A 26 3.31 10.37 -3.26
C HIS A 26 4.32 11.18 -2.43
N SER A 27 5.37 10.55 -1.91
CA SER A 27 6.42 11.26 -1.17
C SER A 27 7.53 11.79 -2.08
N LYS A 28 7.87 13.08 -1.92
CA LYS A 28 9.06 13.69 -2.53
C LYS A 28 10.36 13.25 -1.83
N GLU A 29 10.26 13.08 -0.52
CA GLU A 29 11.37 12.69 0.34
C GLU A 29 11.51 11.16 0.47
N PRO A 30 12.74 10.64 0.73
CA PRO A 30 12.91 9.24 1.05
C PRO A 30 12.19 8.85 2.36
N LEU A 31 11.41 7.78 2.32
CA LEU A 31 10.65 7.30 3.48
C LEU A 31 11.36 6.16 4.21
N THR A 32 11.24 6.13 5.53
CA THR A 32 11.53 4.94 6.36
C THR A 32 10.31 4.02 6.44
N THR A 33 10.47 2.82 7.01
CA THR A 33 9.32 1.92 7.24
C THR A 33 8.32 2.48 8.25
N ARG A 34 8.75 3.39 9.13
CA ARG A 34 7.87 4.07 10.09
C ARG A 34 7.04 5.16 9.42
N ASP A 35 7.64 5.89 8.48
CA ASP A 35 6.92 6.90 7.72
C ASP A 35 5.84 6.23 6.84
N ILE A 36 6.19 5.11 6.19
CA ILE A 36 5.21 4.31 5.43
C ILE A 36 4.10 3.76 6.34
N GLU A 37 4.43 3.34 7.57
CA GLU A 37 3.44 2.90 8.57
C GLU A 37 2.43 4.01 8.89
N LYS A 38 2.90 5.24 9.12
CA LYS A 38 2.03 6.40 9.34
C LYS A 38 1.12 6.67 8.13
N MET A 39 1.68 6.70 6.92
CA MET A 39 0.95 7.03 5.69
C MET A 39 -0.06 5.97 5.25
N THR A 40 0.13 4.71 5.65
CA THR A 40 -0.67 3.57 5.16
C THR A 40 -1.47 2.87 6.25
N GLY A 41 -1.13 3.10 7.52
CA GLY A 41 -1.67 2.36 8.67
C GLY A 41 -1.14 0.92 8.79
N ILE A 42 -0.18 0.51 7.95
CA ILE A 42 0.35 -0.86 7.92
C ILE A 42 1.55 -0.96 8.86
N GLN A 43 1.62 -2.02 9.66
CA GLN A 43 2.70 -2.16 10.64
C GLN A 43 4.08 -2.12 10.00
N TYR A 44 5.01 -1.38 10.59
CA TYR A 44 6.38 -1.26 10.07
C TYR A 44 7.09 -2.61 9.97
N THR A 45 6.79 -3.58 10.84
CA THR A 45 7.34 -4.94 10.80
C THR A 45 6.85 -5.71 9.56
N THR A 46 5.56 -5.58 9.23
CA THR A 46 4.95 -6.14 8.02
C THR A 46 5.54 -5.49 6.77
N ILE A 47 5.70 -4.16 6.79
CA ILE A 47 6.38 -3.41 5.72
C ILE A 47 7.82 -3.90 5.57
N SER A 48 8.58 -3.99 6.66
CA SER A 48 9.98 -4.45 6.66
C SER A 48 10.12 -5.86 6.08
N ALA A 49 9.25 -6.78 6.50
CA ALA A 49 9.23 -8.15 5.98
C ALA A 49 8.90 -8.19 4.47
N ALA A 50 7.95 -7.37 4.01
CA ALA A 50 7.60 -7.24 2.60
C ALA A 50 8.72 -6.62 1.78
N MET A 51 9.33 -5.55 2.29
CA MET A 51 10.48 -4.86 1.70
C MET A 51 11.65 -5.83 1.47
N SER A 52 11.99 -6.68 2.44
CA SER A 52 13.04 -7.70 2.29
C SER A 52 12.79 -8.65 1.11
N ARG A 53 11.52 -8.97 0.82
CA ARG A 53 11.14 -9.80 -0.34
C ARG A 53 11.19 -9.02 -1.65
N TYR A 54 10.77 -7.76 -1.62
CA TYR A 54 10.85 -6.85 -2.78
C TYR A 54 12.28 -6.38 -3.04
N GLN A 55 13.19 -6.69 -2.11
CA GLN A 55 14.61 -6.47 -2.16
C GLN A 55 15.46 -7.71 -2.50
N LYS A 56 14.87 -8.85 -2.92
CA LYS A 56 15.66 -10.04 -3.30
C LYS A 56 16.55 -9.84 -4.54
N ILE A 57 17.84 -9.65 -4.29
CA ILE A 57 18.94 -9.57 -5.25
C ILE A 57 19.14 -10.97 -5.87
N HIS A 58 19.05 -11.11 -7.19
CA HIS A 58 19.62 -12.27 -7.87
C HIS A 58 21.01 -11.92 -8.37
N LYS A 59 22.02 -12.71 -7.97
CA LYS A 59 23.33 -12.74 -8.64
C LYS A 59 23.21 -13.65 -9.87
N ARG A 60 23.54 -13.13 -11.05
CA ARG A 60 23.87 -13.93 -12.24
C ARG A 60 25.20 -13.37 -12.74
N ASN A 61 26.24 -14.21 -12.79
CA ASN A 61 27.59 -13.84 -13.27
C ASN A 61 28.22 -12.63 -12.55
N GLY A 62 28.29 -12.63 -11.21
CA GLY A 62 29.03 -11.62 -10.44
C GLY A 62 28.41 -10.21 -10.36
N LYS A 63 27.41 -9.88 -11.19
CA LYS A 63 26.73 -8.58 -11.19
C LYS A 63 25.59 -8.54 -10.17
N ILE A 64 25.62 -7.59 -9.25
CA ILE A 64 24.51 -7.29 -8.33
C ILE A 64 23.41 -6.59 -9.13
N ILE A 65 22.30 -7.29 -9.41
CA ILE A 65 21.10 -6.64 -9.95
C ILE A 65 20.30 -6.07 -8.77
N LYS A 66 20.40 -4.75 -8.55
CA LYS A 66 19.54 -4.01 -7.59
C LYS A 66 18.12 -3.86 -8.16
N LEU A 67 17.14 -3.76 -7.27
CA LEU A 67 15.78 -4.30 -7.43
C LEU A 67 14.81 -3.42 -8.22
N PRO A 68 13.82 -4.01 -8.90
CA PRO A 68 13.08 -3.28 -9.90
C PRO A 68 12.15 -2.23 -9.31
N TYR A 69 11.64 -2.30 -8.08
CA TYR A 69 10.57 -1.38 -7.65
C TYR A 69 10.95 -0.33 -6.60
N ILE A 70 11.90 -0.64 -5.71
CA ILE A 70 12.23 0.20 -4.55
C ILE A 70 13.75 0.18 -4.36
N ARG A 71 14.33 1.36 -4.15
CA ARG A 71 15.76 1.56 -3.85
C ARG A 71 15.93 1.92 -2.38
N ARG A 72 16.73 1.13 -1.66
CA ARG A 72 17.24 1.49 -0.32
C ARG A 72 18.40 2.48 -0.47
N LEU A 73 18.39 3.56 0.31
CA LEU A 73 19.47 4.52 0.37
C LEU A 73 20.57 4.05 1.35
N GLU A 74 21.81 4.44 1.08
CA GLU A 74 22.98 4.06 1.88
C GLU A 74 23.00 4.82 3.22
N LYS A 75 22.73 6.13 3.18
CA LYS A 75 22.62 6.96 4.38
C LYS A 75 21.28 6.70 5.08
N LYS A 76 21.36 6.13 6.29
CA LYS A 76 20.24 6.01 7.23
C LYS A 76 19.68 7.39 7.61
N ALA A 77 18.45 7.41 8.11
CA ALA A 77 17.90 8.58 8.79
C ALA A 77 18.59 8.79 10.14
N SER A 78 18.41 9.96 10.75
CA SER A 78 18.96 10.31 12.07
C SER A 78 18.56 9.32 13.17
N ASN A 79 17.37 8.72 13.06
CA ASN A 79 16.86 7.66 13.93
C ASN A 79 17.45 6.26 13.67
N GLY A 80 18.46 6.14 12.79
CA GLY A 80 19.12 4.88 12.47
C GLY A 80 18.34 3.94 11.52
N LEU A 81 17.14 4.33 11.06
CA LEU A 81 16.34 3.55 10.13
C LEU A 81 16.80 3.72 8.68
N TYR A 82 16.63 2.68 7.88
CA TYR A 82 16.88 2.75 6.44
C TYR A 82 15.81 3.59 5.74
N ARG A 83 16.25 4.35 4.74
CA ARG A 83 15.40 5.17 3.88
C ARG A 83 15.23 4.55 2.50
N TYR A 84 14.06 4.76 1.89
CA TYR A 84 13.65 4.14 0.64
C TYR A 84 13.10 5.18 -0.35
N LYS A 85 13.37 4.98 -1.64
CA LYS A 85 12.72 5.70 -2.74
C LYS A 85 12.14 4.72 -3.75
N ILE A 86 11.04 5.10 -4.39
CA ILE A 86 10.50 4.36 -5.54
C ILE A 86 11.45 4.49 -6.75
N THR A 87 11.52 3.47 -7.58
CA THR A 87 12.27 3.49 -8.85
C THR A 87 11.33 3.71 -10.04
N LYS A 88 11.85 3.98 -11.24
CA LYS A 88 11.04 4.06 -12.47
C LYS A 88 10.14 2.84 -12.69
N LYS A 89 10.72 1.64 -12.58
CA LYS A 89 9.98 0.37 -12.67
C LYS A 89 8.97 0.20 -11.52
N GLY A 90 9.22 0.79 -10.35
CA GLY A 90 8.28 0.87 -9.23
C GLY A 90 7.07 1.72 -9.56
N ILE A 91 7.28 2.87 -10.19
CA ILE A 91 6.23 3.76 -10.69
C ILE A 91 5.37 3.03 -11.72
N GLU A 92 5.98 2.32 -12.69
CA GLU A 92 5.27 1.51 -13.68
C GLU A 92 4.43 0.41 -13.01
N ALA A 93 4.97 -0.25 -11.98
CA ALA A 93 4.24 -1.26 -11.22
C ALA A 93 3.07 -0.65 -10.43
N TYR A 94 3.27 0.51 -9.80
CA TYR A 94 2.23 1.25 -9.10
C TYR A 94 1.07 1.59 -10.05
N ALA A 95 1.36 2.24 -11.18
CA ALA A 95 0.36 2.58 -12.19
C ALA A 95 -0.38 1.33 -12.70
N SER A 96 0.33 0.21 -12.91
CA SER A 96 -0.28 -1.05 -13.31
C SER A 96 -1.24 -1.62 -12.26
N TYR A 97 -0.90 -1.56 -10.97
CA TYR A 97 -1.79 -1.99 -9.90
C TYR A 97 -2.98 -1.05 -9.76
N LEU A 98 -2.76 0.26 -9.79
CA LEU A 98 -3.80 1.28 -9.73
C LEU A 98 -4.84 1.04 -10.84
N GLN A 99 -4.39 0.85 -12.08
CA GLN A 99 -5.28 0.55 -13.20
C GLN A 99 -6.09 -0.74 -13.00
N ARG A 100 -5.50 -1.77 -12.39
CA ARG A 100 -6.20 -3.03 -12.07
C ARG A 100 -7.26 -2.83 -10.99
N ILE A 101 -6.96 -2.05 -9.97
CA ILE A 101 -7.93 -1.71 -8.91
C ILE A 101 -9.09 -0.91 -9.50
N ARG A 102 -8.80 0.11 -10.31
CA ARG A 102 -9.82 0.90 -11.02
C ARG A 102 -10.72 0.05 -11.91
N ARG A 103 -10.17 -1.01 -12.50
CA ARG A 103 -10.95 -1.97 -13.31
C ARG A 103 -11.68 -3.02 -12.48
N GLY A 104 -11.45 -3.10 -11.17
CA GLY A 104 -11.99 -4.15 -10.32
C GLY A 104 -11.48 -5.54 -10.70
N VAL A 105 -10.20 -5.68 -11.03
CA VAL A 105 -9.58 -6.98 -11.38
C VAL A 105 -8.45 -7.35 -10.43
N SER A 106 -8.10 -8.63 -10.36
CA SER A 106 -7.07 -9.14 -9.45
C SER A 106 -5.71 -8.45 -9.66
N LEU A 107 -4.93 -8.32 -8.59
CA LEU A 107 -3.58 -7.74 -8.66
C LEU A 107 -2.52 -8.76 -9.11
N LYS A 108 -2.91 -10.00 -9.42
CA LYS A 108 -1.97 -11.00 -9.94
C LYS A 108 -1.62 -10.65 -11.37
N ARG A 109 -0.36 -10.26 -11.61
CA ARG A 109 0.13 -9.85 -12.94
C ARG A 109 0.32 -11.01 -13.93
N VAL A 110 0.49 -12.23 -13.41
CA VAL A 110 0.79 -13.43 -14.21
C VAL A 110 -0.43 -14.34 -14.26
N GLY A 111 -0.73 -14.85 -15.45
CA GLY A 111 -1.85 -15.78 -15.71
C GLY A 111 -3.17 -15.06 -16.03
N LYS A 112 -4.27 -15.83 -16.03
CA LYS A 112 -5.60 -15.32 -16.37
C LYS A 112 -6.05 -14.25 -15.37
N THR A 113 -6.50 -13.12 -15.91
CA THR A 113 -7.07 -12.03 -15.13
C THR A 113 -8.37 -12.49 -14.48
N ARG A 114 -8.48 -12.32 -13.16
CA ARG A 114 -9.71 -12.63 -12.41
C ARG A 114 -10.47 -11.33 -12.12
N ARG A 115 -11.76 -11.31 -12.40
CA ARG A 115 -12.67 -10.22 -12.05
C ARG A 115 -12.91 -10.24 -10.53
N MET A 116 -12.88 -9.07 -9.91
CA MET A 116 -13.26 -8.88 -8.50
C MET A 116 -14.74 -8.47 -8.43
N GLU A 117 -15.31 -8.42 -7.23
CA GLU A 117 -16.71 -8.02 -6.95
C GLU A 117 -17.06 -6.61 -7.46
N THR A 118 -16.04 -5.80 -7.74
CA THR A 118 -16.13 -4.42 -8.22
C THR A 118 -15.94 -4.27 -9.72
N TYR A 119 -15.75 -5.37 -10.46
CA TYR A 119 -15.54 -5.34 -11.91
C TYR A 119 -16.73 -4.72 -12.65
N GLY A 120 -16.45 -3.84 -13.62
CA GLY A 120 -17.49 -3.14 -14.40
C GLY A 120 -18.20 -1.98 -13.68
N LYS A 121 -18.03 -1.84 -12.35
CA LYS A 121 -18.69 -0.77 -11.58
C LYS A 121 -17.94 0.57 -11.62
N PHE A 122 -16.65 0.54 -11.93
CA PHE A 122 -15.77 1.71 -11.84
C PHE A 122 -15.13 2.05 -13.19
N PRO A 123 -14.72 3.31 -13.42
CA PRO A 123 -14.17 3.75 -14.70
C PRO A 123 -12.94 2.94 -15.15
N HIS A 124 -12.90 2.57 -16.43
CA HIS A 124 -11.85 1.73 -17.02
C HIS A 124 -10.82 2.49 -17.87
N GLY A 125 -10.95 3.83 -17.91
CA GLY A 125 -10.06 4.71 -18.68
C GLY A 125 -8.60 4.68 -18.19
N PRO A 126 -7.68 5.24 -19.01
CA PRO A 126 -6.29 5.45 -18.61
C PRO A 126 -6.19 6.51 -17.51
N ILE A 127 -5.13 6.41 -16.71
CA ILE A 127 -4.77 7.43 -15.70
C ILE A 127 -4.22 8.66 -16.43
N LYS A 128 -4.92 9.79 -16.36
CA LYS A 128 -4.55 11.05 -17.03
C LYS A 128 -4.39 12.22 -16.05
N THR A 129 -5.16 12.25 -14.98
CA THR A 129 -5.20 13.37 -14.01
C THR A 129 -4.72 12.94 -12.62
N GLU A 130 -4.59 13.89 -11.69
CA GLU A 130 -4.34 13.55 -10.28
C GLU A 130 -5.54 12.88 -9.63
N GLU A 131 -6.76 13.24 -10.03
CA GLU A 131 -7.99 12.61 -9.54
C GLU A 131 -8.03 11.12 -9.89
N ASP A 132 -7.45 10.77 -11.03
CA ASP A 132 -7.29 9.39 -11.48
C ASP A 132 -6.39 8.52 -10.58
N LEU A 133 -5.59 9.14 -9.72
CA LEU A 133 -4.77 8.47 -8.71
C LEU A 133 -5.55 8.15 -7.43
N LYS A 134 -6.69 8.82 -7.21
CA LYS A 134 -7.50 8.62 -6.01
C LYS A 134 -8.39 7.40 -6.18
N LEU A 135 -8.41 6.56 -5.15
CA LEU A 135 -9.26 5.36 -5.09
C LEU A 135 -10.33 5.53 -4.02
N LEU A 136 -11.55 5.13 -4.38
CA LEU A 136 -12.66 5.03 -3.46
C LEU A 136 -12.48 3.81 -2.55
N PRO A 137 -12.85 3.87 -1.26
CA PRO A 137 -12.73 2.73 -0.34
C PRO A 137 -13.39 1.44 -0.86
N GLU A 138 -14.50 1.57 -1.57
CA GLU A 138 -15.24 0.49 -2.23
C GLU A 138 -14.38 -0.25 -3.25
N GLN A 139 -13.50 0.47 -3.96
CA GLN A 139 -12.57 -0.14 -4.91
C GLN A 139 -11.50 -0.98 -4.21
N LEU A 140 -11.15 -0.63 -2.96
CA LEU A 140 -10.11 -1.30 -2.18
C LEU A 140 -10.63 -2.53 -1.45
N LEU A 141 -11.91 -2.54 -1.08
CA LEU A 141 -12.57 -3.57 -0.28
C LEU A 141 -12.25 -5.03 -0.71
N PRO A 142 -12.27 -5.39 -2.01
CA PRO A 142 -12.00 -6.77 -2.44
C PRO A 142 -10.54 -7.23 -2.24
N TYR A 143 -9.62 -6.30 -1.96
CA TYR A 143 -8.19 -6.55 -1.82
C TYR A 143 -7.74 -6.71 -0.35
N TYR A 144 -8.67 -6.47 0.58
CA TYR A 144 -8.52 -6.78 2.00
C TYR A 144 -8.82 -8.26 2.31
N VAL A 145 -8.10 -8.79 3.29
CA VAL A 145 -8.25 -10.12 3.89
C VAL A 145 -8.63 -9.94 5.35
N MET A 146 -9.66 -10.65 5.80
CA MET A 146 -10.00 -10.71 7.22
C MET A 146 -9.05 -11.69 7.91
N THR A 147 -8.39 -11.27 8.99
CA THR A 147 -7.61 -12.19 9.84
C THR A 147 -8.54 -12.87 10.84
N GLN A 148 -8.08 -13.93 11.48
CA GLN A 148 -8.84 -14.62 12.51
C GLN A 148 -9.26 -13.66 13.65
N VAL A 149 -8.32 -12.80 14.09
CA VAL A 149 -8.58 -11.76 15.10
C VAL A 149 -9.64 -10.77 14.63
N GLY A 150 -9.64 -10.39 13.35
CA GLY A 150 -10.66 -9.50 12.81
C GLY A 150 -12.04 -10.12 12.75
N LYS A 151 -12.11 -11.42 12.39
CA LYS A 151 -13.37 -12.15 12.41
C LYS A 151 -13.98 -12.15 13.81
N GLU A 152 -13.18 -12.49 14.82
CA GLU A 152 -13.61 -12.49 16.23
C GLU A 152 -14.05 -11.10 16.71
N PHE A 153 -13.32 -10.05 16.30
CA PHE A 153 -13.66 -8.67 16.64
C PHE A 153 -14.99 -8.23 16.00
N ASP A 154 -15.16 -8.50 14.71
CA ASP A 154 -16.37 -8.14 13.96
C ASP A 154 -17.61 -8.88 14.48
N GLU A 155 -17.48 -10.18 14.77
CA GLU A 155 -18.53 -10.99 15.40
C GLU A 155 -18.91 -10.44 16.79
N LYS A 156 -17.92 -10.09 17.61
CA LYS A 156 -18.15 -9.55 18.96
C LYS A 156 -18.86 -8.18 18.95
N HIS A 157 -18.63 -7.36 17.93
CA HIS A 157 -19.17 -5.99 17.87
C HIS A 157 -20.30 -5.81 16.85
N GLY A 158 -20.71 -6.88 16.15
CA GLY A 158 -21.76 -6.82 15.13
C GLY A 158 -21.39 -5.93 13.93
N ILE A 159 -20.11 -5.84 13.57
CA ILE A 159 -19.62 -4.97 12.50
C ILE A 159 -19.40 -5.80 11.24
N ASP A 160 -19.95 -5.38 10.11
CA ASP A 160 -19.64 -6.02 8.83
C ASP A 160 -18.30 -5.53 8.26
N LYS A 161 -17.73 -6.35 7.36
CA LYS A 161 -16.44 -6.08 6.73
C LYS A 161 -16.35 -4.72 6.02
N ALA A 162 -17.40 -4.31 5.31
CA ALA A 162 -17.35 -3.05 4.55
C ALA A 162 -17.27 -1.87 5.52
N THR A 163 -18.12 -1.86 6.54
CA THR A 163 -18.08 -0.85 7.60
C THR A 163 -16.72 -0.76 8.27
N HIS A 164 -16.10 -1.89 8.60
CA HIS A 164 -14.78 -1.89 9.22
C HIS A 164 -13.69 -1.36 8.28
N VAL A 165 -13.62 -1.85 7.04
CA VAL A 165 -12.63 -1.39 6.06
C VAL A 165 -12.77 0.10 5.78
N PHE A 166 -14.00 0.64 5.73
CA PHE A 166 -14.21 2.07 5.57
C PHE A 166 -13.68 2.88 6.77
N LYS A 167 -13.82 2.37 8.00
CA LYS A 167 -13.18 2.99 9.18
C LYS A 167 -11.66 3.00 9.07
N ILE A 168 -11.05 1.91 8.59
CA ILE A 168 -9.60 1.82 8.33
C ILE A 168 -9.18 2.90 7.33
N GLU A 169 -9.81 2.94 6.16
CA GLU A 169 -9.45 3.90 5.10
C GLU A 169 -9.72 5.36 5.51
N LYS A 170 -10.80 5.62 6.25
CA LYS A 170 -11.08 6.94 6.81
C LYS A 170 -9.96 7.39 7.75
N ARG A 171 -9.54 6.52 8.68
CA ARG A 171 -8.48 6.88 9.62
C ARG A 171 -7.13 7.09 8.93
N VAL A 172 -6.80 6.29 7.91
CA VAL A 172 -5.59 6.49 7.11
C VAL A 172 -5.62 7.85 6.39
N ARG A 173 -6.78 8.26 5.86
CA ARG A 173 -6.94 9.58 5.24
C ARG A 173 -6.80 10.73 6.23
N GLU A 174 -7.34 10.59 7.44
CA GLU A 174 -7.20 11.59 8.50
C GLU A 174 -5.74 11.78 8.90
N LEU A 175 -5.01 10.68 9.13
CA LEU A 175 -3.57 10.74 9.47
C LEU A 175 -2.74 11.46 8.40
N ARG A 176 -3.04 11.24 7.11
CA ARG A 176 -2.35 11.95 6.03
C ARG A 176 -2.61 13.46 6.06
N LYS A 177 -3.85 13.88 6.36
CA LYS A 177 -4.20 15.30 6.48
C LYS A 177 -3.55 15.97 7.69
N GLU A 178 -3.46 15.26 8.81
CA GLU A 178 -2.75 15.72 10.00
C GLU A 178 -1.27 16.02 9.67
N GLU A 179 -0.61 15.13 8.92
CA GLU A 179 0.80 15.29 8.49
C GLU A 179 0.98 16.43 7.46
N GLU A 180 0.10 16.54 6.46
CA GLU A 180 0.11 17.65 5.48
C GLU A 180 -0.09 19.02 6.14
N ALA A 181 -0.87 19.08 7.23
CA ALA A 181 -1.09 20.31 7.99
C ALA A 181 0.11 20.67 8.88
N GLU A 182 0.79 19.68 9.46
CA GLU A 182 2.04 19.89 10.21
C GLU A 182 3.16 20.41 9.30
N ASP A 183 3.31 19.86 8.10
CA ASP A 183 4.30 20.30 7.11
C ASP A 183 4.05 21.73 6.57
N PHE A 184 2.83 22.26 6.68
CA PHE A 184 2.49 23.63 6.26
C PHE A 184 2.75 24.68 7.36
N MET A 185 2.88 24.25 8.63
CA MET A 185 3.13 25.14 9.77
C MET A 185 4.61 25.25 10.15
N VAL A 186 5.51 24.63 9.39
CA VAL A 186 6.99 24.66 9.54
C VAL A 186 7.62 25.37 8.36
#